data_AF-A0A840NWT7-F1
#
_entry.id   AF-A0A840NWT7-F1
#
_cell.length_a   1.000
_cell.length_b   1.000
_cell.length_c   1.000
_cell.angle_alpha   90.00
_cell.angle_beta   90.00
_cell.angle_gamma   90.00
#
_symmetry.space_group_name_H-M   'P 1'
#
loop_
_entity.id
_entity.type
_entity.pdbx_description
1 polymer ?
#
loop_
_entity_poly.entity_id
_entity_poly.type
_entity_poly.pdbx_seq_one_letter_code
_entity_poly.pdbx_strand_id
1 'polypeptide(L)'
;MHRSPYETWAEIEHMDEFTVLPEHIAILRRAHITWVGDEWSGAPGMNHKRPLGNSDHYDDLAEIVDGRTDNQHHSSDKARYDRLFAECTLALQIVLETGSFQPGRYVLRGLPARWHFVE
;
A
#
# COMPACT_ATOMS: atom_id res chain seq x y z
N MET A 1 10.26 12.79 -14.06
CA MET A 1 11.32 12.12 -13.29
C MET A 1 10.65 10.98 -12.53
N HIS A 2 11.12 9.75 -12.73
CA HIS A 2 10.59 8.57 -12.03
C HIS A 2 11.07 8.62 -10.57
N ARG A 3 10.14 8.58 -9.61
CA ARG A 3 10.46 8.45 -8.18
C ARG A 3 10.38 6.98 -7.82
N SER A 4 11.33 6.52 -7.04
CA SER A 4 11.27 5.19 -6.45
C SER A 4 10.15 5.08 -5.41
N PRO A 5 9.67 3.86 -5.09
CA PRO A 5 8.77 3.65 -3.96
C PRO A 5 9.31 4.20 -2.64
N TYR A 6 10.63 4.13 -2.42
CA TYR A 6 11.28 4.63 -1.21
C TYR A 6 11.20 6.16 -1.08
N GLU A 7 11.47 6.89 -2.16
CA GLU A 7 11.34 8.36 -2.16
C GLU A 7 9.88 8.77 -1.94
N THR A 8 8.93 8.05 -2.54
CA THR A 8 7.50 8.29 -2.30
C THR A 8 7.13 8.05 -0.84
N TRP A 9 7.63 6.96 -0.24
CA TRP A 9 7.41 6.68 1.18
C TRP A 9 7.94 7.79 2.10
N ALA A 10 9.19 8.22 1.88
CA ALA A 10 9.83 9.26 2.68
C ALA A 10 9.07 10.61 2.65
N GLU A 11 8.33 10.89 1.57
CA GLU A 11 7.50 12.09 1.47
C GLU A 11 6.19 11.96 2.25
N ILE A 12 5.59 10.77 2.29
CA ILE A 12 4.25 10.57 2.86
C ILE A 12 4.27 10.12 4.33
N GLU A 13 5.37 9.57 4.84
CA GLU A 13 5.44 8.99 6.19
C GLU A 13 5.20 10.00 7.33
N HIS A 14 5.29 11.30 7.03
CA HIS A 14 5.07 12.39 7.97
C HIS A 14 3.79 13.20 7.70
N MET A 15 2.95 12.74 6.77
CA MET A 15 1.69 13.43 6.47
C MET A 15 0.70 13.30 7.63
N ASP A 16 0.01 14.39 7.94
CA ASP A 16 -1.10 14.44 8.88
C ASP A 16 -2.47 14.39 8.18
N GLU A 17 -2.48 14.30 6.86
CA GLU A 17 -3.66 14.08 6.02
C GLU A 17 -3.32 13.13 4.87
N PHE A 18 -4.19 12.16 4.61
CA PHE A 18 -4.00 11.20 3.54
C PHE A 18 -5.34 10.74 2.95
N THR A 19 -5.39 10.55 1.63
CA THR A 19 -6.57 9.99 0.96
C THR A 19 -6.33 8.53 0.62
N VAL A 20 -7.07 7.65 1.28
CA VAL A 20 -7.10 6.22 0.95
C VAL A 20 -7.93 6.05 -0.32
N LEU A 21 -7.30 5.57 -1.38
CA LEU A 21 -7.93 5.30 -2.67
C LEU A 21 -8.54 3.89 -2.69
N PRO A 22 -9.59 3.66 -3.51
CA PRO A 22 -10.11 2.31 -3.75
C PRO A 22 -9.04 1.31 -4.18
N GLU A 23 -8.08 1.75 -4.98
CA GLU A 23 -6.92 1.00 -5.45
C GLU A 23 -6.05 0.52 -4.29
N HIS A 24 -5.79 1.37 -3.28
CA HIS A 24 -5.03 0.97 -2.10
C HIS A 24 -5.72 -0.20 -1.39
N ILE A 25 -7.04 -0.13 -1.21
CA ILE A 25 -7.81 -1.20 -0.57
C ILE A 25 -7.82 -2.47 -1.43
N ALA A 26 -7.93 -2.33 -2.76
CA ALA A 26 -7.87 -3.47 -3.67
C ALA A 26 -6.50 -4.19 -3.58
N ILE A 27 -5.41 -3.43 -3.52
CA ILE A 27 -4.04 -3.95 -3.33
C ILE A 27 -3.91 -4.62 -1.97
N LEU A 28 -4.32 -3.96 -0.88
CA LEU A 28 -4.21 -4.52 0.48
C LEU A 28 -5.02 -5.80 0.66
N ARG A 29 -6.16 -5.96 -0.03
CA ARG A 29 -6.95 -7.20 -0.02
C ARG A 29 -6.26 -8.38 -0.71
N ARG A 30 -5.27 -8.11 -1.56
CA ARG A 30 -4.44 -9.13 -2.22
C ARG A 30 -3.06 -9.29 -1.59
N ALA A 31 -2.79 -8.57 -0.50
CA ALA A 31 -1.52 -8.64 0.20
C ALA A 31 -1.19 -10.08 0.62
N HIS A 32 -0.04 -10.58 0.19
CA HIS A 32 0.49 -11.86 0.62
C HIS A 32 1.23 -11.68 1.95
N ILE A 33 0.52 -11.94 3.05
CA ILE A 33 1.04 -11.77 4.41
C ILE A 33 1.84 -13.00 4.84
N THR A 34 3.00 -12.76 5.45
CA THR A 34 3.90 -13.79 6.00
C THR A 34 4.38 -13.36 7.39
N TRP A 35 4.98 -14.30 8.12
CA TRP A 35 5.87 -13.94 9.21
C TRP A 35 7.17 -13.35 8.63
N VAL A 36 7.48 -12.10 8.94
CA VAL A 36 8.72 -11.44 8.53
C VAL A 36 9.65 -11.40 9.74
N GLY A 37 10.80 -12.06 9.62
CA GLY A 37 11.79 -12.17 10.70
C GLY A 37 12.10 -13.63 11.06
N ASP A 38 12.73 -13.82 12.20
CA ASP A 38 13.09 -15.12 12.77
C ASP A 38 12.21 -15.49 13.99
N GLU A 39 12.60 -16.52 14.73
CA GLU A 39 11.85 -17.01 15.91
C GLU A 39 11.90 -16.06 17.11
N TRP A 40 12.90 -15.17 17.16
CA TRP A 40 13.14 -14.26 18.30
C TRP A 40 12.71 -12.83 18.00
N SER A 41 12.68 -12.47 16.72
CA SER A 41 12.36 -11.14 16.23
C SER A 41 11.58 -11.26 14.93
N GLY A 42 10.27 -11.09 15.03
CA GLY A 42 9.40 -11.13 13.86
C GLY A 42 8.05 -10.50 14.09
N ALA A 43 7.39 -10.19 12.98
CA ALA A 43 6.05 -9.62 12.96
C ALA A 43 5.31 -10.10 11.70
N PRO A 44 3.96 -10.09 11.71
CA PRO A 44 3.21 -10.19 10.46
C PRO A 44 3.61 -9.04 9.53
N GLY A 45 3.92 -9.35 8.28
CA GLY A 45 4.29 -8.37 7.26
C GLY A 45 4.01 -8.88 5.85
N MET A 46 4.11 -7.99 4.87
CA MET A 46 3.96 -8.37 3.47
C MET A 46 5.21 -9.11 2.97
N ASN A 47 5.01 -10.14 2.14
CA ASN A 47 6.12 -10.91 1.57
C ASN A 47 7.04 -10.00 0.71
N HIS A 48 8.29 -9.79 1.12
CA HIS A 48 9.21 -8.90 0.40
C HIS A 48 9.57 -9.38 -1.02
N LYS A 49 9.42 -10.67 -1.32
CA LYS A 49 9.74 -11.26 -2.62
C LYS A 49 8.52 -11.38 -3.54
N ARG A 50 7.35 -11.64 -2.97
CA ARG A 50 6.07 -11.84 -3.68
C ARG A 50 4.94 -11.16 -2.95
N PRO A 51 4.95 -9.81 -2.88
CA PRO A 51 4.05 -9.04 -2.01
C PRO A 51 2.57 -9.23 -2.34
N LEU A 52 2.25 -9.56 -3.59
CA LEU A 52 0.90 -9.74 -4.10
C LEU A 52 0.65 -11.15 -4.67
N GLY A 53 1.60 -12.08 -4.48
CA GLY A 53 1.47 -13.49 -4.83
C GLY A 53 2.37 -13.93 -5.99
N ASN A 54 2.56 -13.12 -7.03
CA ASN A 54 3.43 -13.47 -8.16
C ASN A 54 4.87 -12.98 -7.98
N SER A 55 5.77 -13.43 -8.86
CA SER A 55 7.17 -12.99 -8.90
C SER A 55 7.36 -11.60 -9.50
N ASP A 56 6.42 -11.13 -10.32
CA ASP A 56 6.39 -9.76 -10.83
C ASP A 56 5.17 -9.04 -10.25
N HIS A 57 5.41 -8.18 -9.27
CA HIS A 57 4.36 -7.41 -8.61
C HIS A 57 3.73 -6.35 -9.52
N TYR A 58 4.38 -5.94 -10.63
CA TYR A 58 3.77 -5.01 -11.57
C TYR A 58 2.64 -5.66 -12.37
N ASP A 59 2.77 -6.96 -12.69
CA ASP A 59 1.69 -7.71 -13.33
C ASP A 59 0.49 -7.86 -12.37
N ASP A 60 0.76 -8.16 -11.09
CA ASP A 60 -0.28 -8.18 -10.05
C ASP A 60 -0.98 -6.82 -9.92
N LEU A 61 -0.21 -5.72 -9.91
CA LEU A 61 -0.76 -4.36 -9.82
C LEU A 61 -1.59 -4.00 -11.07
N ALA A 62 -1.15 -4.41 -12.26
CA ALA A 62 -1.92 -4.22 -13.49
C ALA A 62 -3.23 -5.01 -13.46
N GLU A 63 -3.23 -6.22 -12.91
CA GLU A 63 -4.46 -6.99 -12.73
C GLU A 63 -5.40 -6.33 -11.70
N ILE A 64 -4.87 -5.93 -10.55
CA ILE A 64 -5.67 -5.39 -9.43
C ILE A 64 -6.26 -4.03 -9.76
N VAL A 65 -5.43 -3.13 -10.32
CA VAL A 65 -5.78 -1.71 -10.52
C VAL A 65 -6.45 -1.48 -11.87
N ASP A 66 -5.96 -2.13 -12.93
CA ASP A 66 -6.43 -1.89 -14.29
C ASP A 66 -7.27 -3.06 -14.85
N GLY A 67 -7.36 -4.19 -14.15
CA GLY A 67 -8.10 -5.37 -14.63
C GLY A 67 -7.40 -6.15 -15.75
N ARG A 68 -6.09 -5.97 -15.95
CA ARG A 68 -5.32 -6.65 -17.00
C ARG A 68 -4.90 -8.06 -16.57
N THR A 69 -5.49 -9.08 -17.18
CA THR A 69 -5.29 -10.50 -16.80
C THR A 69 -4.36 -11.27 -17.74
N ASP A 70 -3.64 -10.57 -18.62
CA ASP A 70 -2.71 -11.16 -19.59
C ASP A 70 -1.28 -11.31 -19.07
N ASN A 71 -1.07 -11.05 -17.77
CA ASN A 71 0.24 -11.00 -17.10
C ASN A 71 1.23 -10.08 -17.83
N GLN A 72 0.73 -8.94 -18.30
CA GLN A 72 1.56 -7.93 -18.97
C GLN A 72 1.20 -6.53 -18.46
N HIS A 73 2.07 -5.97 -17.63
CA HIS A 73 2.08 -4.54 -17.37
C HIS A 73 2.73 -3.75 -18.52
N HIS A 74 2.31 -2.50 -18.71
CA HIS A 74 3.04 -1.59 -19.59
C HIS A 74 4.13 -0.87 -18.80
N SER A 75 5.31 -0.70 -19.40
CA SER A 75 6.41 0.02 -18.77
C SER A 75 6.07 1.48 -18.41
N SER A 76 5.15 2.10 -19.15
CA SER A 76 4.61 3.44 -18.88
C SER A 76 3.91 3.55 -17.52
N ASP A 77 3.39 2.44 -17.00
CA ASP A 77 2.52 2.44 -15.82
C ASP A 77 3.31 2.23 -14.52
N LYS A 78 4.59 1.82 -14.62
CA LYS A 78 5.45 1.49 -13.47
C LYS A 78 5.51 2.62 -12.44
N ALA A 79 5.68 3.86 -12.89
CA ALA A 79 5.75 5.00 -11.98
C ALA A 79 4.45 5.20 -11.17
N ARG A 80 3.29 4.92 -11.77
CA ARG A 80 1.99 4.96 -11.08
C ARG A 80 1.87 3.81 -10.08
N TYR A 81 2.28 2.61 -10.48
CA TYR A 81 2.27 1.42 -9.63
C TYR A 81 3.20 1.54 -8.43
N ASP A 82 4.43 2.03 -8.63
CA ASP A 82 5.38 2.29 -7.56
C ASP A 82 4.83 3.27 -6.52
N ARG A 83 4.15 4.32 -6.99
CA ARG A 83 3.48 5.28 -6.12
C ARG A 83 2.35 4.64 -5.33
N LEU A 84 1.41 3.95 -5.99
CA LEU A 84 0.29 3.26 -5.33
C LEU A 84 0.78 2.24 -4.31
N PHE A 85 1.85 1.50 -4.64
CA PHE A 85 2.42 0.49 -3.77
C PHE A 85 3.12 1.10 -2.55
N ALA A 86 3.85 2.21 -2.71
CA ALA A 86 4.42 2.95 -1.58
C ALA A 86 3.33 3.55 -0.67
N GLU A 87 2.28 4.12 -1.27
CA GLU A 87 1.11 4.65 -0.58
C GLU A 87 0.36 3.58 0.24
N CYS A 88 0.41 2.31 -0.19
CA CYS A 88 -0.21 1.20 0.55
C CYS A 88 0.36 1.03 1.96
N THR A 89 1.59 1.46 2.23
CA THR A 89 2.13 1.43 3.60
C THR A 89 1.32 2.32 4.53
N LEU A 90 1.01 3.55 4.12
CA LEU A 90 0.22 4.48 4.93
C LEU A 90 -1.26 4.07 4.97
N ALA A 91 -1.80 3.61 3.85
CA ALA A 91 -3.15 3.05 3.81
C ALA A 91 -3.29 1.85 4.76
N LEU A 92 -2.27 0.96 4.84
CA LEU A 92 -2.27 -0.17 5.76
C LEU A 92 -2.32 0.29 7.22
N GLN A 93 -1.53 1.30 7.58
CA GLN A 93 -1.57 1.88 8.93
C GLN A 93 -2.97 2.40 9.26
N ILE A 94 -3.57 3.17 8.33
CA ILE A 94 -4.91 3.75 8.50
C ILE A 94 -5.97 2.65 8.68
N VAL A 95 -6.01 1.64 7.80
CA VAL A 95 -7.08 0.61 7.88
C VAL A 95 -6.93 -0.26 9.12
N LEU A 96 -5.71 -0.53 9.58
CA LEU A 96 -5.47 -1.30 10.81
C LEU A 96 -5.82 -0.49 12.06
N GLU A 97 -5.48 0.79 12.08
CA GLU A 97 -5.76 1.66 13.22
C GLU A 97 -7.25 1.98 13.37
N THR A 98 -7.92 2.25 12.24
CA THR A 98 -9.35 2.59 12.22
C THR A 98 -10.25 1.35 12.19
N GLY A 99 -9.69 0.17 11.87
CA GLY A 99 -10.46 -1.07 11.70
C GLY A 99 -11.39 -1.06 10.49
N SER A 100 -11.20 -0.15 9.53
CA SER A 100 -12.08 0.05 8.37
C SER A 100 -11.30 0.08 7.06
N PHE A 101 -11.71 -0.75 6.09
CA PHE A 101 -11.23 -0.70 4.71
C PHE A 101 -12.13 0.20 3.86
N GLN A 102 -12.19 1.48 4.23
CA GLN A 102 -13.03 2.48 3.59
C GLN A 102 -12.17 3.49 2.81
N PRO A 103 -12.42 3.71 1.51
CA PRO A 103 -11.78 4.80 0.78
C PRO A 103 -12.26 6.16 1.28
N GLY A 104 -11.40 7.17 1.17
CA GLY A 104 -11.70 8.57 1.50
C GLY A 104 -10.56 9.26 2.23
N ARG A 105 -10.82 10.47 2.71
CA ARG A 105 -9.85 11.32 3.40
C ARG A 105 -9.77 10.98 4.88
N TYR A 106 -8.54 10.81 5.35
CA TYR A 106 -8.20 10.61 6.74
C TYR A 106 -7.26 11.71 7.22
N VAL A 107 -7.41 12.09 8.50
CA VAL A 107 -6.55 13.09 9.16
C VAL A 107 -6.01 12.54 10.46
N LEU A 108 -4.73 12.79 10.72
CA LEU A 108 -4.02 12.43 11.94
C LEU A 108 -4.20 13.53 12.98
N ARG A 109 -4.89 13.25 14.08
CA ARG A 109 -5.21 14.25 15.12
C ARG A 109 -5.15 13.68 16.53
N GLY A 110 -5.04 14.56 17.52
CA GLY A 110 -5.11 14.22 18.94
C GLY A 110 -3.75 13.92 19.60
N LEU A 111 -3.81 13.53 20.88
CA LEU A 111 -2.67 13.13 21.70
C LEU A 111 -3.05 11.88 22.52
N PRO A 112 -2.52 10.68 22.18
CA PRO A 112 -1.65 10.40 21.04
C PRO A 112 -2.37 10.63 19.69
N ALA A 113 -1.58 10.96 18.68
CA ALA A 113 -2.06 11.17 17.31
C ALA A 113 -2.69 9.88 16.76
N ARG A 114 -3.89 10.01 16.17
CA ARG A 114 -4.65 8.91 15.56
C ARG A 114 -5.33 9.30 14.26
N TRP A 115 -5.51 8.34 13.37
CA TRP A 115 -6.19 8.54 12.08
C TRP A 115 -7.70 8.58 12.26
N HIS A 116 -8.35 9.58 11.66
CA HIS A 116 -9.79 9.75 11.67
C HIS A 116 -10.33 9.95 10.26
N PHE A 117 -11.37 9.18 9.90
CA PHE A 117 -12.10 9.37 8.65
C PHE A 117 -12.84 10.71 8.65
N VAL A 118 -12.80 11.43 7.52
CA VAL A 118 -13.44 12.73 7.36
C VAL A 118 -14.53 12.69 6.29
N GLU A 119 -14.21 12.27 5.07
CA GLU A 119 -15.13 12.23 3.92
C GLU A 119 -14.70 11.24 2.83
#